data_AF-A0A7Y5BER4-F1
#
_entry.id   AF-A0A7Y5BER4-F1
#
_cell.length_a   1.000
_cell.length_b   1.000
_cell.length_c   1.000
_cell.angle_alpha   90.00
_cell.angle_beta   90.00
_cell.angle_gamma   90.00
#
_symmetry.space_group_name_H-M   'P 1'
#
loop_
_entity.id
_entity.type
_entity.pdbx_description
1 polymer ?
#
loop_
_entity_poly.entity_id
_entity_poly.type
_entity_poly.pdbx_seq_one_letter_code
_entity_poly.pdbx_strand_id
1 'polypeptide(L)'
;MPREIKTKSTFGTVRIDHFSPPLPEGTPKGINVVLSFEEALKLHIGLMQILGKLNGYNRNTKDGKASAVNLCIFTDANRITINEDKVKDIDPVKTPRKKA
;
A
#
# COMPACT_ATOMS: atom_id res chain seq x y z
N MET A 1 -24.85 15.57 -29.72
CA MET A 1 -23.53 15.19 -29.20
C MET A 1 -23.76 14.37 -27.93
N PRO A 2 -23.25 13.14 -27.83
CA PRO A 2 -23.42 12.36 -26.60
C PRO A 2 -22.73 13.10 -25.45
N ARG A 3 -23.45 13.29 -24.34
CA ARG A 3 -22.92 13.92 -23.13
C ARG A 3 -21.79 13.06 -22.59
N GLU A 4 -20.61 13.65 -22.45
CA GLU A 4 -19.46 13.03 -21.81
C GLU A 4 -19.82 12.69 -20.36
N ILE A 5 -19.90 11.39 -20.04
CA ILE A 5 -20.20 10.95 -18.67
C ILE A 5 -18.94 11.19 -17.85
N LYS A 6 -18.96 12.20 -16.97
CA LYS A 6 -17.89 12.44 -15.99
C LYS A 6 -17.86 11.28 -15.01
N THR A 7 -17.04 10.27 -15.30
CA THR A 7 -16.79 9.16 -14.39
C THR A 7 -15.79 9.58 -13.31
N LYS A 8 -15.93 9.01 -12.10
CA LYS A 8 -14.95 9.22 -11.03
C LYS A 8 -13.63 8.55 -11.45
N SER A 9 -12.51 9.26 -11.27
CA SER A 9 -11.16 8.73 -11.54
C SER A 9 -10.51 8.11 -10.30
N THR A 10 -11.12 8.24 -9.12
CA THR A 10 -10.59 7.72 -7.85
C THR A 10 -11.66 6.92 -7.11
N PHE A 11 -11.29 5.72 -6.68
CA PHE A 11 -12.20 4.73 -6.09
C PHE A 11 -11.87 4.35 -4.64
N GLY A 12 -10.81 4.91 -4.04
CA GLY A 12 -10.43 4.65 -2.65
C GLY A 12 -9.10 5.31 -2.27
N THR A 13 -8.76 5.25 -0.98
CA THR A 13 -7.47 5.72 -0.45
C THR A 13 -7.09 4.89 0.77
N VAL A 14 -5.82 4.52 0.87
CA VAL A 14 -5.23 3.83 2.02
C VAL A 14 -3.98 4.58 2.49
N ARG A 15 -3.60 4.40 3.76
CA ARG A 15 -2.37 4.99 4.30
C ARG A 15 -1.26 3.96 4.29
N ILE A 16 -0.05 4.41 3.95
CA ILE A 16 1.16 3.59 3.97
C ILE A 16 1.80 3.73 5.36
N ASP A 17 2.18 2.59 5.94
CA ASP A 17 2.89 2.54 7.22
C ASP A 17 4.33 3.05 7.05
N HIS A 18 5.10 2.42 6.15
CA HIS A 18 6.45 2.84 5.81
C HIS A 18 6.84 2.42 4.38
N PHE A 19 7.89 3.05 3.85
CA PHE A 19 8.58 2.59 2.64
C PHE A 19 9.89 1.89 3.03
N SER A 20 10.22 0.81 2.32
CA SER A 20 11.48 0.10 2.48
C SER A 20 12.04 -0.26 1.10
N PRO A 21 13.18 0.32 0.67
CA PRO A 21 14.00 1.29 1.39
C PRO A 21 13.30 2.64 1.61
N PRO A 22 13.81 3.49 2.54
CA PRO A 22 13.31 4.85 2.71
C PRO A 22 13.40 5.65 1.39
N LEU A 23 12.41 6.51 1.15
CA LEU A 23 12.39 7.33 -0.06
C LEU A 23 13.55 8.34 -0.03
N PRO A 24 14.39 8.42 -1.07
CA PRO A 24 15.46 9.40 -1.14
C PRO A 24 14.91 10.84 -1.25
N GLU A 25 15.75 11.81 -0.91
CA GLU A 25 15.42 13.22 -1.09
C GLU A 25 15.17 13.53 -2.59
N GLY A 26 14.15 14.33 -2.88
CA GLY A 26 13.74 14.63 -4.25
C GLY A 26 12.80 13.59 -4.89
N THR A 27 12.37 12.57 -4.15
CA THR A 27 11.33 11.64 -4.65
C THR A 27 10.05 12.41 -4.99
N PRO A 28 9.43 12.18 -6.17
CA PRO A 28 8.18 12.81 -6.54
C PRO A 28 7.09 12.59 -5.47
N LYS A 29 6.21 13.59 -5.30
CA LYS A 29 5.10 13.52 -4.33
C LYS A 29 4.14 12.35 -4.60
N GLY A 30 4.09 11.86 -5.83
CA GLY A 30 3.27 10.73 -6.23
C GLY A 30 4.02 9.84 -7.20
N ILE A 31 3.92 8.53 -6.98
CA ILE A 31 4.44 7.49 -7.88
C ILE A 31 3.23 6.80 -8.47
N ASN A 32 3.01 6.98 -9.77
CA ASN A 32 1.92 6.32 -10.47
C ASN A 32 2.41 4.98 -11.00
N VAL A 33 1.67 3.93 -10.69
CA VAL A 33 1.90 2.58 -11.23
C VAL A 33 0.70 2.24 -12.09
N VAL A 34 0.90 2.19 -13.41
CA VAL A 34 -0.15 1.90 -14.38
C VAL A 34 -0.07 0.43 -14.75
N LEU A 35 -1.17 -0.29 -14.57
CA LEU A 35 -1.30 -1.70 -14.90
C LEU A 35 -2.35 -1.86 -16.01
N SER A 36 -2.17 -2.89 -16.85
CA SER A 36 -3.26 -3.33 -17.71
C SER A 36 -4.42 -3.85 -16.86
N PHE A 37 -5.61 -3.93 -17.45
CA PHE A 37 -6.78 -4.50 -16.77
C PHE A 37 -6.51 -5.92 -16.22
N GLU A 38 -5.83 -6.76 -17.00
CA GLU A 38 -5.50 -8.13 -16.62
C GLU A 38 -4.51 -8.19 -15.45
N GLU A 39 -3.46 -7.37 -15.47
CA GLU A 39 -2.48 -7.31 -14.36
C GLU A 39 -3.10 -6.72 -13.10
N ALA A 40 -4.00 -5.74 -13.24
CA ALA A 40 -4.78 -5.22 -12.12
C ALA A 40 -5.71 -6.29 -11.52
N LEU A 41 -6.31 -7.14 -12.35
CA LEU A 41 -7.13 -8.26 -11.89
C LEU A 41 -6.30 -9.31 -11.13
N LYS A 42 -5.10 -9.64 -11.64
CA LYS A 42 -4.16 -10.53 -10.94
C LYS A 42 -3.74 -9.97 -9.58
N LEU A 43 -3.43 -8.66 -9.52
CA LEU A 43 -3.11 -7.97 -8.27
C LEU A 43 -4.28 -8.05 -7.27
N HIS A 44 -5.52 -7.82 -7.73
CA HIS A 44 -6.71 -7.93 -6.89
C HIS A 44 -6.87 -9.33 -6.29
N ILE A 45 -6.72 -10.39 -7.11
CA ILE A 45 -6.83 -11.78 -6.65
C ILE A 45 -5.73 -12.10 -5.61
N GLY A 46 -4.49 -11.71 -5.87
CA GLY A 46 -3.39 -11.93 -4.93
C GLY A 46 -3.57 -11.19 -3.60
N LEU A 47 -4.12 -9.96 -3.64
CA LEU A 47 -4.51 -9.21 -2.45
C LEU A 47 -5.61 -9.92 -1.66
N MET A 48 -6.63 -10.44 -2.35
CA MET A 48 -7.69 -11.22 -1.71
C MET A 48 -7.15 -12.46 -1.00
N GLN A 49 -6.23 -13.19 -1.63
CA GLN A 49 -5.63 -14.40 -1.07
C GLN A 49 -4.82 -14.11 0.20
N ILE A 50 -3.94 -13.11 0.18
CA ILE A 50 -3.12 -12.79 1.34
C ILE A 50 -3.97 -12.23 2.50
N LEU A 51 -4.98 -11.41 2.20
CA LEU A 51 -5.90 -10.91 3.23
C LEU A 51 -6.73 -12.03 3.85
N GLY A 52 -7.13 -13.03 3.05
CA GLY A 52 -7.77 -14.25 3.57
C GLY A 52 -6.88 -14.99 4.57
N LYS A 53 -5.59 -15.13 4.27
CA LYS A 53 -4.60 -15.71 5.20
C LYS A 53 -4.45 -14.87 6.47
N LEU A 54 -4.23 -13.57 6.34
CA LEU A 54 -4.05 -12.66 7.48
C LEU A 54 -5.30 -12.59 8.37
N ASN A 55 -6.49 -12.71 7.79
CA ASN A 55 -7.73 -12.74 8.55
C ASN A 55 -7.85 -13.99 9.43
N GLY A 56 -7.13 -15.07 9.11
CA GLY A 56 -7.03 -16.26 9.95
C GLY A 56 -6.18 -16.06 11.22
N TYR A 57 -5.40 -14.98 11.30
CA TYR A 57 -4.57 -14.71 12.48
C TYR A 57 -5.38 -14.14 13.64
N ASN A 58 -4.96 -14.51 14.87
CA ASN A 58 -5.55 -13.98 16.07
C ASN A 58 -5.14 -12.50 16.28
N ARG A 59 -6.04 -11.58 15.96
CA ARG A 59 -5.82 -10.12 16.09
C ARG A 59 -5.68 -9.62 17.53
N ASN A 60 -5.84 -10.48 18.54
CA ASN A 60 -5.60 -10.11 19.93
C ASN A 60 -4.13 -10.24 20.32
N THR A 61 -3.31 -10.96 19.54
CA THR A 61 -1.87 -11.08 19.79
C THR A 61 -1.10 -9.92 19.17
N LYS A 62 0.08 -9.61 19.72
CA LYS A 62 0.96 -8.56 19.19
C LYS A 62 1.32 -8.85 17.72
N ASP A 63 1.63 -10.10 17.39
CA ASP A 63 1.98 -10.49 16.03
C ASP A 63 0.80 -10.39 15.06
N GLY A 64 -0.42 -10.78 15.48
CA GLY A 64 -1.60 -10.67 14.63
C GLY A 64 -2.02 -9.23 14.37
N LYS A 65 -1.75 -8.31 15.31
CA LYS A 65 -1.92 -6.86 15.09
C LYS A 65 -0.85 -6.28 14.18
N ALA A 66 0.35 -6.85 14.21
CA ALA A 66 1.46 -6.38 13.42
C ALA A 66 1.43 -6.88 11.97
N SER A 67 0.67 -7.92 11.65
CA SER A 67 0.64 -8.50 10.30
C SER A 67 0.17 -7.49 9.24
N ALA A 68 0.91 -7.44 8.13
CA ALA A 68 0.72 -6.48 7.06
C ALA A 68 0.89 -7.14 5.68
N VAL A 69 0.47 -6.40 4.65
CA VAL A 69 0.72 -6.74 3.25
C VAL A 69 1.77 -5.77 2.70
N ASN A 70 2.81 -6.32 2.07
CA ASN A 70 3.85 -5.56 1.40
C ASN A 70 3.72 -5.72 -0.12
N LEU A 71 3.60 -4.58 -0.81
CA LEU A 71 3.65 -4.52 -2.26
C LEU A 71 5.05 -4.10 -2.68
N CYS A 72 5.85 -5.07 -3.12
CA CYS A 72 7.21 -4.82 -3.54
C CYS A 72 7.26 -4.58 -5.05
N ILE A 73 7.77 -3.42 -5.46
CA ILE A 73 7.89 -3.02 -6.86
C ILE A 73 9.34 -3.21 -7.28
N PHE A 74 9.56 -4.03 -8.30
CA PHE A 74 10.86 -4.22 -8.93
C PHE A 74 10.97 -3.29 -10.14
N THR A 75 11.77 -2.24 -10.01
CA THR A 75 11.95 -1.21 -11.05
C THR A 75 12.77 -1.68 -12.24
N ASP A 76 13.59 -2.72 -12.06
CA ASP A 76 14.38 -3.37 -13.11
C ASP A 76 13.52 -4.27 -14.00
N ALA A 77 12.58 -5.00 -13.38
CA ALA A 77 11.75 -6.00 -14.05
C ALA A 77 10.30 -5.56 -14.29
N ASN A 78 9.94 -4.31 -13.95
CA ASN A 78 8.58 -3.74 -14.07
C ASN A 78 7.48 -4.66 -13.52
N ARG A 79 7.71 -5.25 -12.34
CA ARG A 79 6.80 -6.21 -11.71
C ARG A 79 6.48 -5.83 -10.28
N ILE A 80 5.30 -6.23 -9.81
CA ILE A 80 4.87 -6.08 -8.42
C ILE A 80 4.73 -7.47 -7.81
N THR A 81 5.22 -7.67 -6.59
CA THR A 81 4.95 -8.86 -5.79
C THR A 81 4.17 -8.50 -4.54
N ILE A 82 3.37 -9.46 -4.06
CA ILE A 82 2.51 -9.32 -2.90
C ILE A 82 3.06 -10.26 -1.83
N ASN A 83 3.55 -9.69 -0.73
CA ASN A 83 4.22 -10.44 0.32
C ASN A 83 3.56 -10.16 1.67
N GLU A 84 3.74 -11.09 2.60
CA GLU A 84 3.39 -10.87 4.00
C GLU A 84 4.53 -10.15 4.70
N ASP A 85 4.19 -9.18 5.54
CA ASP A 85 5.18 -8.40 6.28
C ASP A 85 4.61 -7.97 7.64
N LYS A 86 5.34 -7.14 8.37
CA LYS A 86 4.89 -6.52 9.62
C LYS A 86 4.89 -5.00 9.52
N VAL A 87 3.89 -4.37 10.14
CA VAL A 87 3.92 -2.92 10.39
C VAL A 87 5.10 -2.60 11.30
N LYS A 88 5.75 -1.48 11.06
CA LYS A 88 6.72 -0.94 12.00
C LYS A 88 5.94 -0.12 13.02
N ASP A 89 6.16 -0.39 14.30
CA ASP A 89 5.71 0.49 15.39
C ASP A 89 6.47 1.81 15.22
N ILE A 90 5.97 2.68 14.34
CA ILE A 90 6.45 4.04 14.25
C ILE A 90 5.77 4.73 15.43
N ASP A 91 6.50 4.85 16.53
CA ASP A 91 6.20 5.87 17.54
C ASP A 91 5.86 7.15 16.78
N PRO A 92 4.65 7.74 16.96
CA PRO A 92 4.28 8.92 16.22
C PRO A 92 5.35 9.96 16.49
N VAL A 93 6.07 10.33 15.43
CA VAL A 93 7.12 11.35 15.41
C VAL A 93 6.74 12.43 16.41
N LYS A 94 7.55 12.58 17.47
CA LYS A 94 7.52 13.72 18.39
C LYS A 94 7.64 14.97 17.53
N THR A 95 6.52 15.47 17.04
CA THR A 95 6.44 16.79 16.43
C THR A 95 6.85 17.74 17.55
N PRO A 96 7.98 18.47 17.44
CA PRO A 96 8.27 19.48 18.43
C PRO A 96 7.13 20.49 18.34
N ARG A 97 6.31 20.55 19.39
CA ARG A 97 5.34 21.63 19.55
C ARG A 97 6.17 22.92 19.51
N LYS A 98 6.06 23.69 18.42
CA LYS A 98 6.55 25.07 18.40
C LYS A 98 5.88 25.76 19.60
N LYS A 99 6.69 26.17 20.58
CA LYS A 99 6.23 27.08 21.63
C LYS A 99 5.79 28.36 20.92
N ALA A 100 4.49 28.64 21.00
CA ALA A 100 3.97 29.98 20.78
C ALA A 100 4.38 30.88 21.96
#